data_AF-A0A3D4JG61-F1
#
_entry.id   AF-A0A3D4JG61-F1
#
_cell.length_a   1.000
_cell.length_b   1.000
_cell.length_c   1.000
_cell.angle_alpha   90.00
_cell.angle_beta   90.00
_cell.angle_gamma   90.00
#
_symmetry.space_group_name_H-M   'P 1'
#
loop_
_entity.id
_entity.type
_entity.pdbx_description
1 polymer ?
#
loop_
_entity_poly.entity_id
_entity_poly.type
_entity_poly.pdbx_seq_one_letter_code
_entity_poly.pdbx_strand_id
1 'polypeptide(L)'
;EYWENWKWTIVNGWVSDPDATEELLLENIQLEREGFVDHQAQGVFATAKLSDESAKNVIARELQGSWTGFANIYGKNPLAIIWPNGGFGFRPVEAARQLRFKMGFTMNARGPIMYNWVPLADAIDLERPSFIPEGLINDPLMTLPTYSPQEALMAIDTARVIGKEYSDYAQANKEAEYQYYETVCEPEYSPIPSP
;
A
#
# COMPACT_ATOMS: atom_id res chain seq x y z
N GLU A 1 13.32 18.89 -7.07
CA GLU A 1 13.52 17.99 -8.23
C GLU A 1 12.30 17.12 -8.57
N TYR A 2 11.88 16.13 -7.75
CA TYR A 2 10.79 15.21 -8.15
C TYR A 2 9.44 15.89 -8.45
N TRP A 3 9.00 16.78 -7.56
CA TRP A 3 7.78 17.57 -7.79
C TRP A 3 7.89 18.53 -8.98
N GLU A 4 9.05 19.16 -9.16
CA GLU A 4 9.26 20.12 -10.25
C GLU A 4 9.23 19.43 -11.61
N ASN A 5 9.88 18.27 -11.72
CA ASN A 5 10.04 17.52 -12.95
C ASN A 5 8.82 16.67 -13.31
N TRP A 6 8.14 16.08 -12.31
CA TRP A 6 7.10 15.07 -12.54
C TRP A 6 5.78 15.32 -11.80
N LYS A 7 5.69 16.37 -10.98
CA LYS A 7 4.48 16.68 -10.18
C LYS A 7 4.06 15.51 -9.28
N TRP A 8 5.03 14.72 -8.82
CA TRP A 8 4.77 13.62 -7.90
C TRP A 8 4.52 14.14 -6.49
N THR A 9 3.31 13.92 -5.99
CA THR A 9 2.94 14.15 -4.59
C THR A 9 3.40 13.00 -3.72
N ILE A 10 3.90 13.30 -2.53
CA ILE A 10 4.30 12.31 -1.53
C ILE A 10 3.13 12.07 -0.58
N VAL A 11 2.79 10.81 -0.30
CA VAL A 11 1.85 10.47 0.76
C VAL A 11 2.61 10.35 2.08
N ASN A 12 2.20 11.11 3.09
CA ASN A 12 2.82 11.11 4.42
C ASN A 12 1.88 10.48 5.46
N GLY A 13 2.41 9.61 6.32
CA GLY A 13 1.69 9.13 7.50
C GLY A 13 1.79 10.13 8.64
N TRP A 14 0.71 10.86 8.89
CA TRP A 14 0.66 11.88 9.92
C TRP A 14 0.22 11.29 11.26
N VAL A 15 1.00 11.56 12.30
CA VAL A 15 0.68 11.24 13.69
C VAL A 15 -0.11 12.40 14.27
N SER A 16 -1.39 12.18 14.62
CA SER A 16 -2.27 13.19 15.21
C SER A 16 -1.99 13.41 16.69
N ASP A 17 -0.73 13.67 17.03
CA ASP A 17 -0.28 13.89 18.40
C ASP A 17 -0.93 15.16 18.98
N PRO A 18 -1.66 15.08 20.11
CA PRO A 18 -2.23 16.26 20.76
C PRO A 18 -1.19 17.28 21.22
N ASP A 19 0.06 16.85 21.42
CA ASP A 19 1.17 17.69 21.88
C ASP A 19 1.99 18.27 20.71
N ALA A 20 1.55 18.08 19.45
CA ALA A 20 2.19 18.69 18.29
C ALA A 20 2.17 20.23 18.39
N THR A 21 3.31 20.86 18.09
CA THR A 21 3.42 22.32 18.16
C THR A 21 2.62 23.00 17.05
N GLU A 22 2.11 24.20 17.33
CA GLU A 22 1.36 24.98 16.33
C GLU A 22 2.20 25.29 15.08
N GLU A 23 3.50 25.57 15.27
CA GLU A 23 4.45 25.79 14.17
C GLU A 23 4.54 24.56 13.25
N LEU A 24 4.71 23.36 13.81
CA LEU A 24 4.78 22.12 13.05
C LEU A 24 3.47 21.87 12.28
N LEU A 25 2.33 22.14 12.91
CA LEU A 25 1.02 22.00 12.27
C LEU A 25 0.90 22.96 11.08
N LEU A 26 1.24 24.23 11.25
CA LEU A 26 1.13 25.25 10.21
C LEU A 26 2.03 24.93 9.01
N GLU A 27 3.27 24.51 9.25
CA GLU A 27 4.20 24.11 8.19
C GLU A 27 3.65 22.93 7.38
N ASN A 28 3.14 21.89 8.03
CA ASN A 28 2.62 20.71 7.34
C ASN A 28 1.29 20.99 6.61
N ILE A 29 0.43 21.84 7.16
CA ILE A 29 -0.77 22.32 6.46
C ILE A 29 -0.37 23.09 5.19
N GLN A 30 0.69 23.91 5.26
CA GLN A 30 1.17 24.65 4.10
C GLN A 30 1.71 23.73 3.01
N LEU A 31 2.49 22.70 3.37
CA LEU A 31 2.98 21.68 2.42
C LEU A 31 1.84 20.96 1.69
N GLU A 32 0.75 20.67 2.39
CA GLU A 32 -0.43 20.04 1.79
C GLU A 32 -1.18 20.99 0.86
N ARG A 33 -1.33 22.27 1.24
CA ARG A 33 -1.96 23.30 0.38
C ARG A 33 -1.18 23.56 -0.90
N GLU A 34 0.15 23.45 -0.84
CA GLU A 34 1.03 23.59 -2.01
C GLU A 34 1.01 22.35 -2.92
N GLY A 35 0.42 21.23 -2.46
CA GLY A 35 0.29 19.98 -3.21
C GLY A 35 1.53 19.09 -3.18
N PHE A 36 2.53 19.43 -2.36
CA PHE A 36 3.75 18.64 -2.24
C PHE A 36 3.51 17.34 -1.47
N VAL A 37 2.62 17.37 -0.49
CA VAL A 37 2.34 16.25 0.41
C VAL A 37 0.84 16.02 0.52
N ASP A 38 0.41 14.76 0.50
CA ASP A 38 -0.93 14.35 0.90
C ASP A 38 -0.83 13.56 2.22
N HIS A 39 -1.25 14.17 3.34
CA HIS A 39 -1.23 13.47 4.62
C HIS A 39 -2.35 12.43 4.72
N GLN A 40 -2.03 11.26 5.29
CA GLN A 40 -2.93 10.16 5.61
C GLN A 40 -2.68 9.70 7.05
N ALA A 41 -3.59 8.93 7.65
CA ALA A 41 -3.54 8.65 9.10
C ALA A 41 -2.38 7.72 9.49
N GLN A 42 -1.65 8.03 10.57
CA GLN A 42 -0.71 7.13 11.23
C GLN A 42 -0.96 7.03 12.75
N GLY A 43 -2.24 7.10 13.15
CA GLY A 43 -2.61 7.02 14.56
C GLY A 43 -2.44 8.36 15.29
N VAL A 44 -2.46 8.28 16.63
CA VAL A 44 -2.38 9.44 17.53
C VAL A 44 -1.02 9.50 18.19
N PHE A 45 -0.46 8.36 18.60
CA PHE A 45 0.85 8.32 19.24
C PHE A 45 1.87 7.58 18.41
N ALA A 46 3.05 8.19 18.22
CA ALA A 46 4.13 7.63 17.42
C ALA A 46 4.65 6.26 17.95
N THR A 47 4.42 5.95 19.22
CA THR A 47 4.83 4.68 19.86
C THR A 47 3.77 3.58 19.80
N ALA A 48 2.56 3.90 19.32
CA ALA A 48 1.48 2.93 19.28
C ALA A 48 1.81 1.80 18.29
N LYS A 49 1.45 0.58 18.65
CA LYS A 49 1.46 -0.58 17.76
C LYS A 49 0.17 -1.36 17.99
N LEU A 50 -0.64 -1.50 16.95
CA LEU A 50 -1.92 -2.19 17.04
C LEU A 50 -1.77 -3.68 16.74
N SER A 51 -2.60 -4.50 17.40
CA SER A 51 -2.69 -5.94 17.20
C SER A 51 -4.03 -6.44 17.74
N ASP A 52 -4.31 -7.74 17.61
CA ASP A 52 -5.53 -8.34 18.14
C ASP A 52 -5.56 -8.42 19.67
N GLU A 53 -4.40 -8.33 20.32
CA GLU A 53 -4.25 -8.24 21.77
C GLU A 53 -4.48 -6.81 22.29
N SER A 54 -4.50 -5.81 21.41
CA SER A 54 -4.72 -4.42 21.80
C SER A 54 -6.09 -4.25 22.45
N ALA A 55 -6.13 -3.46 23.52
CA ALA A 55 -7.37 -3.12 24.21
C ALA A 55 -8.28 -2.28 23.29
N LYS A 56 -9.60 -2.45 23.41
CA LYS A 56 -10.59 -1.78 22.54
C LYS A 56 -10.46 -0.25 22.58
N ASN A 57 -10.17 0.30 23.75
CA ASN A 57 -9.95 1.74 23.93
C ASN A 57 -8.66 2.23 23.25
N VAL A 58 -7.61 1.41 23.20
CA VAL A 58 -6.37 1.74 22.47
C VAL A 58 -6.63 1.75 20.98
N ILE A 59 -7.30 0.72 20.43
CA ILE A 59 -7.69 0.67 19.02
C ILE A 59 -8.55 1.89 18.66
N ALA A 60 -9.58 2.19 19.46
CA ALA A 60 -10.44 3.34 19.23
C ALA A 60 -9.66 4.66 19.30
N ARG A 61 -8.80 4.84 20.30
CA ARG A 61 -7.97 6.03 20.45
C ARG A 61 -7.09 6.26 19.23
N GLU A 62 -6.35 5.26 18.79
CA GLU A 62 -5.45 5.42 17.64
C GLU A 62 -6.23 5.67 16.35
N LEU A 63 -7.31 4.93 16.10
CA LEU A 63 -8.03 5.02 14.82
C LEU A 63 -9.01 6.20 14.77
N GLN A 64 -9.94 6.27 15.72
CA GLN A 64 -10.94 7.36 15.77
C GLN A 64 -10.27 8.68 16.14
N GLY A 65 -9.29 8.66 17.05
CA GLY A 65 -8.55 9.86 17.44
C GLY A 65 -7.77 10.45 16.26
N SER A 66 -7.09 9.61 15.48
CA SER A 66 -6.40 10.07 14.26
C SER A 66 -7.39 10.60 13.23
N TRP A 67 -8.52 9.92 13.03
CA TRP A 67 -9.58 10.37 12.11
C TRP A 67 -10.13 11.75 12.51
N THR A 68 -10.42 11.96 13.79
CA THR A 68 -10.88 13.26 14.32
C THR A 68 -9.79 14.32 14.26
N GLY A 69 -8.54 13.97 14.56
CA GLY A 69 -7.39 14.86 14.42
C GLY A 69 -7.23 15.37 13.00
N PHE A 70 -7.39 14.50 12.00
CA PHE A 70 -7.36 14.86 10.59
C PHE A 70 -8.46 15.84 10.20
N ALA A 71 -9.70 15.58 10.65
CA ALA A 71 -10.81 16.50 10.39
C ALA A 71 -10.55 17.89 10.99
N ASN A 72 -9.86 17.97 12.13
CA ASN A 72 -9.55 19.24 12.80
C ASN A 72 -8.35 19.97 12.17
N ILE A 73 -7.27 19.26 11.84
CA ILE A 73 -6.01 19.86 11.36
C ILE A 73 -6.07 20.16 9.86
N TYR A 74 -6.51 19.19 9.07
CA TYR A 74 -6.48 19.26 7.60
C TYR A 74 -7.84 19.53 6.97
N GLY A 75 -8.93 19.47 7.74
CA GLY A 75 -10.29 19.67 7.21
C GLY A 75 -10.73 18.55 6.26
N LYS A 76 -10.10 17.37 6.33
CA LYS A 76 -10.39 16.21 5.47
C LYS A 76 -10.45 14.92 6.28
N ASN A 77 -11.09 13.91 5.72
CA ASN A 77 -11.08 12.55 6.27
C ASN A 77 -9.99 11.73 5.57
N PRO A 78 -9.13 11.04 6.33
CA PRO A 78 -8.10 10.20 5.74
C PRO A 78 -8.74 8.99 5.04
N LEU A 79 -8.18 8.61 3.89
CA LEU A 79 -8.59 7.45 3.12
C LEU A 79 -7.72 6.23 3.42
N ALA A 80 -6.45 6.46 3.75
CA ALA A 80 -5.50 5.42 4.09
C ALA A 80 -5.08 5.51 5.56
N ILE A 81 -4.73 4.36 6.12
CA ILE A 81 -3.98 4.26 7.36
C ILE A 81 -2.59 3.67 7.08
N ILE A 82 -1.55 4.38 7.47
CA ILE A 82 -0.22 3.82 7.65
C ILE A 82 -0.25 3.20 9.05
N TRP A 83 -0.19 1.87 9.15
CA TRP A 83 -0.36 1.19 10.43
C TRP A 83 0.72 1.66 11.42
N PRO A 84 0.36 2.15 12.62
CA PRO A 84 1.33 2.63 13.61
C PRO A 84 2.38 1.56 13.93
N ASN A 85 3.65 1.89 13.70
CA ASN A 85 4.79 0.97 13.80
C ASN A 85 4.57 -0.37 13.08
N GLY A 86 3.82 -0.34 11.97
CA GLY A 86 3.48 -1.51 11.17
C GLY A 86 2.59 -2.54 11.85
N GLY A 87 2.04 -2.24 13.03
CA GLY A 87 1.17 -3.15 13.77
C GLY A 87 -0.25 -3.15 13.22
N PHE A 88 -0.74 -4.34 12.89
CA PHE A 88 -2.11 -4.56 12.44
C PHE A 88 -2.64 -5.90 12.99
N GLY A 89 -3.93 -6.16 12.81
CA GLY A 89 -4.60 -7.38 13.21
C GLY A 89 -6.04 -7.38 12.72
N PHE A 90 -6.77 -8.47 12.91
CA PHE A 90 -8.17 -8.59 12.50
C PHE A 90 -9.05 -7.51 13.14
N ARG A 91 -8.97 -7.32 14.47
CA ARG A 91 -9.77 -6.35 15.24
C ARG A 91 -9.43 -4.90 14.88
N PRO A 92 -8.15 -4.48 14.79
CA PRO A 92 -7.81 -3.17 14.26
C PRO A 92 -8.34 -2.91 12.85
N VAL A 93 -8.22 -3.90 11.94
CA VAL A 93 -8.68 -3.76 10.55
C VAL A 93 -10.20 -3.61 10.49
N GLU A 94 -10.95 -4.41 11.24
CA GLU A 94 -12.41 -4.29 11.33
C GLU A 94 -12.83 -2.90 11.82
N ALA A 95 -12.17 -2.40 12.87
CA ALA A 95 -12.42 -1.06 13.40
C ALA A 95 -12.08 0.04 12.38
N ALA A 96 -10.98 -0.09 11.65
CA ALA A 96 -10.60 0.85 10.59
C ALA A 96 -11.64 0.87 9.46
N ARG A 97 -12.18 -0.29 9.06
CA ARG A 97 -13.27 -0.37 8.06
C ARG A 97 -14.55 0.31 8.53
N GLN A 98 -14.91 0.19 9.81
CA GLN A 98 -16.05 0.91 10.38
C GLN A 98 -15.88 2.44 10.29
N LEU A 99 -14.65 2.92 10.42
CA LEU A 99 -14.25 4.33 10.25
C LEU A 99 -14.07 4.75 8.79
N ARG A 100 -14.42 3.88 7.84
CA ARG A 100 -14.40 4.11 6.39
C ARG A 100 -13.02 4.24 5.75
N PHE A 101 -11.95 3.86 6.46
CA PHE A 101 -10.64 3.69 5.84
C PHE A 101 -10.74 2.72 4.66
N LYS A 102 -10.11 3.11 3.55
CA LYS A 102 -10.13 2.39 2.28
C LYS A 102 -8.91 1.50 2.11
N MET A 103 -7.76 1.97 2.59
CA MET A 103 -6.48 1.31 2.42
C MET A 103 -5.68 1.30 3.72
N GLY A 104 -4.81 0.31 3.88
CA GLY A 104 -3.92 0.15 5.03
C GLY A 104 -2.54 -0.30 4.58
N PHE A 105 -1.48 0.41 4.98
CA PHE A 105 -0.09 0.09 4.65
C PHE A 105 0.64 -0.47 5.88
N THR A 106 1.15 -1.69 5.78
CA THR A 106 1.77 -2.47 6.87
C THR A 106 3.29 -2.35 6.84
N MET A 107 4.00 -2.90 7.83
CA MET A 107 5.47 -3.03 7.76
C MET A 107 5.96 -4.23 6.96
N ASN A 108 5.06 -5.08 6.46
CA ASN A 108 5.48 -6.28 5.74
C ASN A 108 6.07 -5.85 4.39
N ALA A 109 7.37 -6.03 4.22
CA ALA A 109 8.09 -5.66 3.01
C ALA A 109 7.96 -6.76 1.93
N ARG A 110 6.76 -6.91 1.36
CA ARG A 110 6.48 -7.96 0.35
C ARG A 110 6.73 -7.55 -1.10
N GLY A 111 7.32 -6.39 -1.34
CA GLY A 111 7.59 -5.94 -2.71
C GLY A 111 6.57 -4.92 -3.24
N PRO A 112 6.85 -4.36 -4.42
CA PRO A 112 5.96 -3.40 -5.07
C PRO A 112 4.63 -4.05 -5.47
N ILE A 113 3.53 -3.33 -5.28
CA ILE A 113 2.21 -3.72 -5.77
C ILE A 113 2.20 -3.47 -7.29
N MET A 114 2.56 -4.50 -8.06
CA MET A 114 2.65 -4.42 -9.52
C MET A 114 1.45 -5.03 -10.23
N TYR A 115 0.52 -5.64 -9.49
CA TYR A 115 -0.62 -6.38 -10.03
C TYR A 115 -1.91 -6.03 -9.29
N ASN A 116 -3.05 -6.34 -9.92
CA ASN A 116 -4.38 -6.20 -9.33
C ASN A 116 -4.65 -7.21 -8.18
N TRP A 117 -3.65 -7.99 -7.78
CA TRP A 117 -3.74 -8.99 -6.72
C TRP A 117 -2.58 -8.83 -5.74
N VAL A 118 -2.90 -8.74 -4.46
CA VAL A 118 -1.94 -8.69 -3.35
C VAL A 118 -2.03 -10.03 -2.60
N PRO A 119 -1.00 -10.89 -2.69
CA PRO A 119 -1.02 -12.19 -2.02
C PRO A 119 -0.92 -12.02 -0.50
N LEU A 120 -1.78 -12.73 0.23
CA LEU A 120 -1.78 -12.77 1.69
C LEU A 120 -1.20 -14.10 2.16
N ALA A 121 -0.41 -14.09 3.25
CA ALA A 121 0.10 -15.33 3.82
C ALA A 121 -0.74 -15.79 5.02
N ASP A 122 -1.09 -17.06 5.05
CA ASP A 122 -1.82 -17.68 6.17
C ASP A 122 -0.90 -18.08 7.33
N ALA A 123 0.41 -18.18 7.09
CA ALA A 123 1.37 -18.72 8.04
C ALA A 123 2.56 -17.78 8.26
N ILE A 124 3.22 -17.96 9.41
CA ILE A 124 4.48 -17.28 9.74
C ILE A 124 5.57 -17.78 8.80
N ASP A 125 6.33 -16.84 8.24
CA ASP A 125 7.53 -17.13 7.48
C ASP A 125 8.73 -17.20 8.43
N LEU A 126 9.35 -18.38 8.55
CA LEU A 126 10.51 -18.58 9.43
C LEU A 126 11.76 -17.83 8.95
N GLU A 127 11.87 -17.55 7.65
CA GLU A 127 12.96 -16.73 7.08
C GLU A 127 12.70 -15.24 7.29
N ARG A 128 11.44 -14.85 7.48
CA ARG A 128 11.00 -13.47 7.70
C ARG A 128 10.07 -13.37 8.92
N PRO A 129 10.58 -13.64 10.14
CA PRO A 129 9.76 -13.76 11.35
C PRO A 129 9.12 -12.44 11.79
N SER A 130 9.57 -11.30 11.25
CA SER A 130 8.96 -9.99 11.49
C SER A 130 7.66 -9.77 10.70
N PHE A 131 7.37 -10.61 9.69
CA PHE A 131 6.17 -10.46 8.87
C PHE A 131 4.97 -11.03 9.59
N ILE A 132 3.93 -10.21 9.75
CA ILE A 132 2.67 -10.60 10.38
C ILE A 132 1.80 -11.31 9.32
N PRO A 133 1.30 -12.54 9.55
CA PRO A 133 0.41 -13.22 8.60
C PRO A 133 -0.88 -12.42 8.36
N GLU A 134 -1.22 -12.19 7.09
CA GLU A 134 -2.36 -11.38 6.68
C GLU A 134 -3.61 -12.21 6.31
N GLY A 135 -3.45 -13.51 6.10
CA GLY A 135 -4.48 -14.38 5.54
C GLY A 135 -5.79 -14.41 6.35
N LEU A 136 -5.68 -14.39 7.69
CA LEU A 136 -6.85 -14.34 8.58
C LEU A 136 -7.65 -13.03 8.48
N ILE A 137 -7.02 -11.95 8.04
CA ILE A 137 -7.68 -10.65 7.86
C ILE A 137 -8.51 -10.67 6.58
N ASN A 138 -8.01 -11.36 5.54
CA ASN A 138 -8.66 -11.53 4.25
C ASN A 138 -9.17 -10.20 3.63
N ASP A 139 -8.41 -9.12 3.84
CA ASP A 139 -8.70 -7.80 3.29
C ASP A 139 -7.41 -7.20 2.71
N PRO A 140 -7.08 -7.53 1.44
CA PRO A 140 -5.79 -7.16 0.87
C PRO A 140 -5.54 -5.64 0.82
N LEU A 141 -6.60 -4.83 0.71
CA LEU A 141 -6.48 -3.38 0.69
C LEU A 141 -6.09 -2.81 2.06
N MET A 142 -6.35 -3.53 3.16
CA MET A 142 -5.98 -3.11 4.50
C MET A 142 -4.61 -3.65 4.94
N THR A 143 -4.00 -4.52 4.14
CA THR A 143 -2.73 -5.18 4.42
C THR A 143 -1.72 -4.96 3.31
N LEU A 144 -1.74 -3.77 2.69
CA LEU A 144 -0.83 -3.44 1.60
C LEU A 144 0.62 -3.47 2.13
N PRO A 145 1.54 -4.07 1.38
CA PRO A 145 2.94 -4.11 1.78
C PRO A 145 3.58 -2.73 1.66
N THR A 146 4.65 -2.53 2.42
CA THR A 146 5.55 -1.39 2.24
C THR A 146 6.82 -1.82 1.54
N TYR A 147 7.65 -0.84 1.21
CA TYR A 147 8.92 -1.08 0.55
C TYR A 147 9.95 -0.10 1.07
N SER A 148 11.16 -0.58 1.38
CA SER A 148 12.24 0.34 1.66
C SER A 148 12.74 0.98 0.36
N PRO A 149 13.23 2.23 0.40
CA PRO A 149 13.77 2.89 -0.80
C PRO A 149 14.88 2.09 -1.50
N GLN A 150 15.73 1.38 -0.74
CA GLN A 150 16.81 0.56 -1.29
C GLN A 150 16.28 -0.64 -2.06
N GLU A 151 15.30 -1.35 -1.48
CA GLU A 151 14.64 -2.46 -2.15
C GLU A 151 13.86 -1.96 -3.39
N ALA A 152 13.29 -0.75 -3.33
CA ALA A 152 12.60 -0.05 -4.44
C ALA A 152 13.43 -0.05 -5.70
N LEU A 153 14.65 0.46 -5.57
CA LEU A 153 15.57 0.60 -6.70
C LEU A 153 15.98 -0.77 -7.25
N MET A 154 16.24 -1.75 -6.39
CA MET A 154 16.62 -3.10 -6.82
C MET A 154 15.49 -3.84 -7.53
N ALA A 155 14.25 -3.77 -7.03
CA ALA A 155 13.13 -4.44 -7.66
C ALA A 155 12.67 -3.78 -8.94
N ILE A 156 12.78 -2.44 -9.09
CA ILE A 156 12.50 -1.77 -10.37
C ILE A 156 13.45 -2.28 -11.45
N ASP A 157 14.75 -2.41 -11.13
CA ASP A 157 15.70 -2.94 -12.11
C ASP A 157 15.43 -4.42 -12.42
N THR A 158 15.12 -5.22 -11.40
CA THR A 158 14.72 -6.62 -11.57
C THR A 158 13.48 -6.75 -12.45
N ALA A 159 12.44 -5.95 -12.21
CA ALA A 159 11.23 -5.91 -13.02
C ALA A 159 11.52 -5.48 -14.46
N ARG A 160 12.40 -4.50 -14.67
CA ARG A 160 12.86 -4.07 -16.00
C ARG A 160 13.56 -5.21 -16.74
N VAL A 161 14.42 -5.97 -16.06
CA VAL A 161 15.11 -7.13 -16.64
C VAL A 161 14.11 -8.23 -17.00
N ILE A 162 13.22 -8.61 -16.07
CA ILE A 162 12.16 -9.58 -16.32
C ILE A 162 11.29 -9.14 -17.52
N GLY A 163 10.82 -7.89 -17.53
CA GLY A 163 10.01 -7.36 -18.63
C GLY A 163 10.73 -7.42 -19.97
N LYS A 164 12.04 -7.16 -20.00
CA LYS A 164 12.86 -7.32 -21.20
C LYS A 164 12.96 -8.79 -21.64
N GLU A 165 13.25 -9.71 -20.72
CA GLU A 165 13.35 -11.14 -21.01
C GLU A 165 12.03 -11.71 -21.56
N TYR A 166 10.90 -11.33 -20.96
CA TYR A 166 9.58 -11.76 -21.43
C TYR A 166 9.22 -11.14 -22.79
N SER A 167 9.60 -9.88 -23.04
CA SER A 167 9.44 -9.27 -24.37
C SER A 167 10.28 -9.97 -25.44
N ASP A 168 11.53 -10.30 -25.11
CA ASP A 168 12.45 -10.99 -26.02
C ASP A 168 11.94 -12.44 -26.27
N TYR A 169 11.45 -13.13 -25.24
CA TYR A 169 10.82 -14.44 -25.35
C TYR A 169 9.54 -14.40 -26.21
N ALA A 170 8.64 -13.45 -25.96
CA ALA A 170 7.41 -13.31 -26.74
C ALA A 170 7.71 -13.04 -28.21
N GLN A 171 8.73 -12.21 -28.50
CA GLN A 171 9.13 -11.93 -29.88
C GLN A 171 9.77 -13.15 -30.56
N ALA A 172 10.56 -13.94 -29.84
CA ALA A 172 11.20 -15.15 -30.36
C ALA A 172 10.19 -16.29 -30.61
N ASN A 173 9.14 -16.38 -29.80
CA ASN A 173 8.13 -17.44 -29.89
C ASN A 173 6.87 -17.03 -30.66
N LYS A 174 6.74 -15.75 -31.04
CA LYS A 174 5.56 -15.19 -31.71
C LYS A 174 5.03 -16.06 -32.84
N GLU A 175 5.89 -16.47 -33.76
CA GLU A 175 5.49 -17.25 -34.94
C GLU A 175 4.96 -18.64 -34.54
N ALA A 176 5.61 -19.28 -33.56
CA ALA A 176 5.19 -20.60 -33.06
C ALA A 176 3.87 -20.52 -32.29
N GLU A 177 3.67 -19.47 -31.48
CA GLU A 177 2.41 -19.24 -30.78
C GLU A 177 1.27 -18.89 -31.75
N TYR A 178 1.55 -18.15 -32.83
CA TYR A 178 0.57 -17.87 -33.88
C TYR A 178 0.16 -19.16 -34.60
N GLN A 179 1.13 -20.00 -35.00
CA GLN A 179 0.84 -21.30 -35.62
C GLN A 179 0.04 -22.21 -34.69
N TYR A 180 0.37 -22.22 -33.38
CA TYR A 180 -0.38 -22.96 -32.38
C TYR A 180 -1.83 -22.45 -32.29
N TYR A 181 -2.01 -21.13 -32.24
CA TYR A 181 -3.34 -20.53 -32.20
C TYR A 181 -4.16 -20.89 -33.43
N GLU A 182 -3.62 -20.74 -34.64
CA GLU A 182 -4.31 -21.08 -35.90
C GLU A 182 -4.69 -22.57 -35.97
N THR A 183 -3.82 -23.45 -35.49
CA THR A 183 -4.04 -24.90 -35.59
C THR A 183 -4.98 -25.43 -34.50
N VAL A 184 -4.87 -24.90 -33.29
CA VAL A 184 -5.51 -25.48 -32.09
C VAL A 184 -6.65 -24.63 -31.56
N CYS A 185 -6.47 -23.31 -31.52
CA CYS A 185 -7.40 -22.39 -30.84
C CYS A 185 -8.44 -21.77 -31.78
N GLU A 186 -8.09 -21.49 -33.03
CA GLU A 186 -8.95 -20.81 -34.01
C GLU A 186 -10.33 -21.47 -34.20
N PRO A 187 -10.47 -22.82 -34.23
CA PRO A 187 -11.78 -23.46 -34.37
C PRO A 187 -12.78 -23.10 -33.26
N GLU A 188 -12.31 -22.73 -32.06
CA GLU A 188 -13.15 -22.40 -30.91
C GLU A 188 -13.25 -20.87 -30.69
N TYR A 189 -12.17 -20.14 -30.93
CA TYR A 189 -12.04 -18.72 -30.54
C TYR A 189 -12.06 -17.72 -31.70
N SER A 190 -12.27 -18.19 -32.93
CA SER A 190 -12.22 -17.37 -34.16
C SER A 190 -10.80 -16.86 -34.51
N PRO A 191 -10.57 -16.44 -35.77
CA PRO A 191 -9.26 -16.00 -36.22
C PRO A 191 -8.79 -14.75 -35.46
N ILE A 192 -7.47 -14.61 -35.31
CA ILE A 192 -6.88 -13.39 -34.75
C ILE A 192 -7.27 -12.21 -35.66
N PRO A 193 -7.81 -11.11 -35.13
CA PRO A 193 -8.10 -9.92 -35.93
C PRO A 193 -6.84 -9.40 -36.61
N SER A 194 -6.89 -9.26 -37.94
CA SER A 194 -5.86 -8.53 -38.67
C SER A 194 -5.91 -7.04 -38.30
N PRO A 195 -4.75 -6.37 -38.15
CA PRO A 195 -4.69 -4.95 -37.80
C PRO A 195 -5.36 -4.04 -38.83
#